data_AF-A0A2V5VW70-F1
#
_entry.id   AF-A0A2V5VW70-F1
#
_cell.length_a   1.000
_cell.length_b   1.000
_cell.length_c   1.000
_cell.angle_alpha   90.00
_cell.angle_beta   90.00
_cell.angle_gamma   90.00
#
_symmetry.space_group_name_H-M   'P 1'
#
loop_
_entity.id
_entity.type
_entity.pdbx_description
1 polymer ?
#
loop_
_entity_poly.entity_id
_entity_poly.type
_entity_poly.pdbx_seq_one_letter_code
_entity_poly.pdbx_strand_id
1 'polypeptide(L)'
;MGGRLVCLEARTGKQVWETDKVTGLANGATIHLTLNGDSVLIFTDQGNLIRVRLDVKGYHELSRVHLIEPDYQFGDRKIVWAPLAFANRHVFARNNQELICASLATKP
;
A
#
# COMPACT_ATOMS: atom_id res chain seq x y z
N MET A 1 18.95 -3.63 -0.43
CA MET A 1 17.81 -2.93 -1.07
C MET A 1 16.59 -3.09 -0.17
N GLY A 2 15.94 -1.99 0.21
CA GLY A 2 14.77 -1.99 1.11
C GLY A 2 13.46 -2.23 0.38
N GLY A 3 12.33 -2.22 1.09
CA GLY A 3 10.99 -2.33 0.50
C GLY A 3 10.30 -3.69 0.63
N ARG A 4 10.90 -4.64 1.36
CA ARG A 4 10.19 -5.89 1.73
C ARG A 4 9.16 -5.62 2.82
N LEU A 5 8.00 -6.22 2.69
CA LEU A 5 7.03 -6.34 3.78
C LEU A 5 7.38 -7.58 4.59
N VAL A 6 7.56 -7.42 5.90
CA VAL A 6 7.86 -8.50 6.83
C VAL A 6 6.77 -8.64 7.87
N CYS A 7 6.51 -9.87 8.31
CA CYS A 7 5.70 -10.16 9.48
C CYS A 7 6.59 -10.63 10.61
N LEU A 8 6.41 -10.04 11.79
CA LEU A 8 7.15 -10.35 13.00
C LEU A 8 6.17 -10.85 14.07
N GLU A 9 6.56 -11.84 14.85
CA GLU A 9 5.87 -12.19 16.09
C GLU A 9 5.99 -11.00 17.05
N ALA A 10 4.87 -10.37 17.40
CA ALA A 10 4.85 -9.12 18.16
C ALA A 10 5.60 -9.20 19.51
N ARG A 11 5.62 -10.38 20.15
CA ARG A 11 6.26 -10.58 21.45
C ARG A 11 7.79 -10.71 21.36
N THR A 12 8.31 -11.32 20.30
CA THR A 12 9.73 -11.70 20.21
C THR A 12 10.50 -10.93 19.14
N GLY A 13 9.79 -10.29 18.21
CA GLY A 13 10.38 -9.72 17.00
C GLY A 13 10.84 -10.77 15.99
N LYS A 14 10.60 -12.07 16.22
CA LYS A 14 11.00 -13.12 15.29
C LYS A 14 10.25 -12.95 13.97
N GLN A 15 11.00 -12.89 12.86
CA GLN A 15 10.42 -12.88 11.52
C GLN A 15 9.69 -14.21 11.24
N VAL A 16 8.42 -14.11 10.91
CA VAL A 16 7.55 -15.24 10.53
C VAL A 16 7.62 -15.46 9.03
N TRP A 17 7.54 -14.38 8.26
CA TRP A 17 7.67 -14.39 6.81
C TRP A 17 8.11 -13.02 6.28
N GLU A 18 8.55 -12.99 5.02
CA GLU A 18 8.82 -11.78 4.25
C GLU A 18 8.29 -11.90 2.82
N THR A 19 8.05 -10.76 2.17
CA THR A 19 7.70 -10.70 0.75
C THR A 19 8.19 -9.40 0.10
N ASP A 20 8.54 -9.48 -1.19
CA ASP A 20 8.92 -8.37 -2.07
C ASP A 20 7.82 -8.03 -3.11
N LYS A 21 6.62 -8.63 -2.98
CA LYS A 21 5.53 -8.48 -3.96
C LYS A 21 4.73 -7.18 -3.82
N VAL A 22 4.95 -6.39 -2.77
CA VAL A 22 4.07 -5.27 -2.41
C VAL A 22 4.41 -4.01 -3.20
N THR A 23 5.66 -3.56 -3.12
CA THR A 23 6.19 -2.39 -3.84
C THR A 23 7.56 -2.72 -4.43
N GLY A 24 8.05 -1.90 -5.35
CA GLY A 24 9.41 -2.04 -5.90
C GLY A 24 10.49 -1.95 -4.82
N LEU A 25 11.50 -2.82 -4.91
CA LEU A 25 12.64 -2.81 -3.98
C LEU A 25 13.53 -1.60 -4.27
N ALA A 26 13.48 -0.60 -3.40
CA ALA A 26 14.24 0.63 -3.54
C ALA A 26 14.57 1.22 -2.16
N ASN A 27 15.58 2.09 -2.11
CA ASN A 27 15.80 2.90 -0.93
C ASN A 27 14.58 3.82 -0.71
N GLY A 28 14.13 3.95 0.54
CA GLY A 28 12.93 4.72 0.88
C GLY A 28 11.62 4.20 0.30
N ALA A 29 11.57 2.94 -0.17
CA ALA A 29 10.31 2.30 -0.55
C ALA A 29 9.33 2.31 0.63
N THR A 30 8.14 2.85 0.42
CA THR A 30 7.17 3.11 1.49
C THR A 30 5.79 2.58 1.15
N ILE A 31 5.09 2.08 2.17
CA ILE A 31 3.69 1.68 2.07
C ILE A 31 2.90 2.21 3.27
N HIS A 32 1.59 2.39 3.09
CA HIS A 32 0.65 2.69 4.17
C HIS A 32 -0.35 1.55 4.32
N LEU A 33 -0.51 1.04 5.54
CA LEU A 33 -1.46 -0.03 5.87
C LEU A 33 -2.71 0.59 6.50
N THR A 34 -3.90 0.18 6.06
CA THR A 34 -5.19 0.57 6.65
C THR A 34 -6.06 -0.66 6.81
N LEU A 35 -6.57 -0.89 8.03
CA LEU A 35 -7.48 -2.01 8.30
C LEU A 35 -8.81 -1.81 7.55
N ASN A 36 -9.32 -2.89 6.96
CA ASN A 36 -10.57 -2.90 6.20
C ASN A 36 -11.31 -4.24 6.40
N GLY A 37 -12.00 -4.38 7.53
CA GLY A 37 -12.74 -5.60 7.88
C GLY A 37 -11.80 -6.80 8.08
N ASP A 38 -12.01 -7.87 7.29
CA ASP A 38 -11.17 -9.07 7.27
C ASP A 38 -9.92 -8.93 6.38
N SER A 39 -9.67 -7.73 5.86
CA SER A 39 -8.60 -7.41 4.92
C SER A 39 -7.82 -6.16 5.34
N VAL A 40 -6.71 -5.92 4.66
CA VAL A 40 -5.89 -4.72 4.80
C VAL A 40 -5.78 -4.06 3.42
N LEU A 41 -5.94 -2.74 3.41
CA LEU A 41 -5.59 -1.91 2.27
C LEU A 41 -4.14 -1.47 2.41
N ILE A 42 -3.34 -1.68 1.36
CA ILE A 42 -1.96 -1.25 1.27
C ILE A 42 -1.87 -0.22 0.15
N PHE A 43 -1.43 0.99 0.46
CA PHE A 43 -1.06 1.99 -0.54
C PHE A 43 0.44 2.04 -0.69
N THR A 44 0.94 1.95 -1.92
CA THR A 44 2.38 2.01 -2.19
C THR A 44 2.79 3.40 -2.66
N ASP A 45 4.05 3.73 -2.41
CA ASP A 45 4.72 4.91 -2.97
C ASP A 45 4.76 4.95 -4.51
N GLN A 46 4.40 3.85 -5.18
CA GLN A 46 4.21 3.78 -6.63
C GLN A 46 2.75 4.08 -7.06
N GLY A 47 1.89 4.51 -6.14
CA GLY A 47 0.51 4.89 -6.45
C GLY A 47 -0.49 3.74 -6.54
N ASN A 48 -0.10 2.53 -6.10
CA ASN A 48 -0.98 1.37 -6.14
C ASN A 48 -1.78 1.24 -4.84
N LEU A 49 -3.09 1.00 -4.96
CA LEU A 49 -3.93 0.50 -3.87
C LEU A 49 -4.12 -1.01 -4.01
N ILE A 50 -3.77 -1.74 -2.97
CA ILE A 50 -3.80 -3.20 -2.92
C ILE A 50 -4.72 -3.61 -1.77
N ARG A 51 -5.64 -4.55 -2.01
CA ARG A 51 -6.41 -5.20 -0.95
C ARG A 51 -5.82 -6.59 -0.71
N VAL A 52 -5.55 -6.92 0.54
CA VAL A 52 -4.80 -8.13 0.91
C VAL A 52 -5.40 -8.75 2.17
N ARG A 53 -5.21 -10.06 2.35
CA ARG A 53 -5.28 -10.68 3.68
C ARG A 53 -3.86 -10.95 4.17
N LEU A 54 -3.60 -10.64 5.43
CA LEU A 54 -2.33 -10.93 6.11
C LEU A 54 -2.60 -11.90 7.23
N ASP A 55 -1.89 -13.03 7.23
CA ASP A 55 -1.95 -14.00 8.31
C ASP A 55 -0.57 -14.64 8.54
N VAL A 56 -0.48 -15.58 9.47
CA VAL A 56 0.78 -16.28 9.77
C VAL A 56 1.33 -17.10 8.59
N LYS A 57 0.51 -17.42 7.59
CA LYS A 57 0.93 -18.14 6.38
C LYS A 57 1.50 -17.19 5.33
N GLY A 58 1.17 -15.89 5.39
CA GLY A 58 1.81 -14.91 4.53
C GLY A 58 0.94 -13.75 4.08
N TYR A 59 1.39 -13.18 2.97
CA TYR A 59 0.73 -12.15 2.19
C TYR A 59 -0.18 -12.79 1.12
N HIS A 60 -1.47 -12.49 1.17
CA HIS A 60 -2.47 -12.99 0.21
C HIS A 60 -3.13 -11.81 -0.52
N GLU A 61 -2.60 -11.45 -1.68
CA GLU A 61 -3.16 -10.37 -2.52
C GLU A 61 -4.55 -10.77 -3.05
N LEU A 62 -5.55 -9.93 -2.79
CA LEU A 62 -6.91 -10.12 -3.30
C LEU A 62 -7.14 -9.30 -4.59
N SER A 63 -6.59 -8.08 -4.65
CA SER A 63 -6.72 -7.19 -5.79
C SER A 63 -5.69 -6.06 -5.73
N ARG A 64 -5.31 -5.54 -6.89
CA ARG A 64 -4.44 -4.36 -7.04
C ARG A 64 -4.97 -3.45 -8.11
N VAL A 65 -4.97 -2.15 -7.84
CA VAL A 65 -5.31 -1.10 -8.80
C VAL A 65 -4.29 0.03 -8.71
N HIS A 66 -3.87 0.55 -9.85
CA HIS A 66 -3.11 1.78 -9.89
C HIS A 66 -4.07 2.96 -9.76
N LEU A 67 -3.93 3.75 -8.69
CA LEU A 67 -4.84 4.86 -8.40
C LEU A 67 -4.35 6.18 -8.97
N ILE A 68 -3.08 6.53 -8.75
CA ILE A 68 -2.54 7.86 -9.04
C ILE A 68 -1.06 7.79 -9.41
N GLU A 69 -0.65 8.61 -10.37
CA GLU A 69 0.75 8.61 -10.82
C GLU A 69 1.68 9.25 -9.79
N PRO A 70 2.86 8.67 -9.54
CA PRO A 70 3.94 9.31 -8.80
C PRO A 70 4.48 10.56 -9.48
N ASP A 71 4.61 11.67 -8.75
CA ASP A 71 5.13 12.92 -9.32
C ASP A 71 6.29 13.55 -8.54
N TYR A 72 6.51 13.14 -7.28
CA TYR A 72 7.57 13.70 -6.44
C TYR A 72 8.90 12.98 -6.69
N GLN A 73 9.94 13.73 -7.07
CA GLN A 73 11.26 13.16 -7.35
C GLN A 73 11.94 12.71 -6.04
N PHE A 74 12.29 11.43 -5.94
CA PHE A 74 13.03 10.85 -4.83
C PHE A 74 14.12 9.91 -5.33
N GLY A 75 15.36 10.39 -5.33
CA GLY A 75 16.48 9.68 -5.95
C GLY A 75 16.31 9.60 -7.46
N ASP A 76 16.37 8.39 -8.01
CA ASP A 76 16.25 8.07 -9.44
C ASP A 76 14.81 7.80 -9.91
N ARG A 77 13.83 7.88 -9.01
CA ARG A 77 12.42 7.55 -9.26
C ARG A 77 11.49 8.63 -8.77
N LYS A 78 10.23 8.54 -9.20
CA LYS A 78 9.12 9.33 -8.66
C LYS A 78 8.31 8.51 -7.67
N ILE A 79 7.76 9.18 -6.66
CA ILE A 79 6.89 8.58 -5.66
C ILE A 79 5.65 9.42 -5.38
N VAL A 80 4.61 8.75 -4.88
CA VAL A 80 3.50 9.41 -4.20
C VAL A 80 3.88 9.53 -2.73
N TRP A 81 4.12 10.76 -2.27
CA TRP A 81 4.53 11.00 -0.88
C TRP A 81 3.35 11.07 0.10
N ALA A 82 2.17 11.46 -0.39
CA ALA A 82 1.01 11.70 0.48
C ALA A 82 0.33 10.36 0.86
N PRO A 83 -0.06 10.19 2.14
CA PRO A 83 -0.88 9.05 2.54
C PRO A 83 -2.30 9.17 1.97
N LEU A 84 -3.03 8.05 1.96
CA LEU A 84 -4.46 8.03 1.61
C LEU A 84 -5.34 8.59 2.72
N ALA A 85 -6.49 9.13 2.33
CA ALA A 85 -7.61 9.39 3.21
C ALA A 85 -8.85 8.60 2.78
N PHE A 86 -9.73 8.30 3.73
CA PHE A 86 -10.95 7.55 3.51
C PHE A 86 -12.15 8.30 4.07
N ALA A 87 -13.22 8.43 3.28
CA ALA A 87 -14.49 8.98 3.74
C ALA A 87 -15.64 8.47 2.88
N ASN A 88 -16.81 8.23 3.47
CA ASN A 88 -18.05 7.88 2.74
C ASN A 88 -17.89 6.72 1.73
N ARG A 89 -17.14 5.67 2.07
CA ARG A 89 -16.79 4.56 1.17
C ARG A 89 -16.03 4.98 -0.10
N HIS A 90 -15.23 6.03 0.01
CA HIS A 90 -14.31 6.48 -1.02
C HIS A 90 -12.89 6.54 -0.46
N VAL A 91 -11.94 6.33 -1.35
CA VAL A 91 -10.53 6.60 -1.13
C VAL A 91 -10.15 7.90 -1.83
N PHE A 92 -9.40 8.73 -1.14
CA PHE A 92 -8.84 9.98 -1.64
C PHE A 92 -7.32 9.85 -1.68
N ALA A 93 -6.76 10.01 -2.86
CA ALA A 93 -5.32 9.97 -3.10
C ALA A 93 -4.89 11.28 -3.76
N ARG A 94 -3.73 11.82 -3.38
CA ARG A 94 -3.21 13.03 -4.00
C ARG A 94 -1.73 12.93 -4.31
N ASN A 95 -1.32 13.69 -5.30
CA ASN A 95 0.06 14.02 -5.56
C ASN A 95 0.18 15.57 -5.57
N ASN A 96 1.17 16.15 -6.26
CA ASN A 96 1.31 17.60 -6.40
C ASN A 96 0.54 18.19 -7.58
N GLN A 97 0.04 17.36 -8.51
CA GLN A 97 -0.73 17.78 -9.68
C GLN A 97 -2.24 17.61 -9.50
N GLU A 98 -2.68 16.59 -8.76
CA GLU A 98 -4.08 16.21 -8.66
C GLU A 98 -4.46 15.61 -7.30
N LEU A 99 -5.76 15.65 -7.02
CA LEU A 99 -6.45 14.93 -5.96
C LEU A 99 -7.56 14.12 -6.62
N ILE A 100 -7.55 12.81 -6.43
CA ILE A 100 -8.57 11.92 -6.97
C ILE A 100 -9.47 11.37 -5.87
N CYS A 101 -10.69 11.01 -6.25
CA CYS A 101 -11.65 10.33 -5.42
C CYS A 101 -12.12 9.07 -6.16
N ALA A 102 -11.90 7.89 -5.56
CA ALA A 102 -12.34 6.61 -6.14
C ALA A 102 -13.28 5.89 -5.17
N SER A 103 -14.33 5.28 -5.72
CA SER A 103 -15.29 4.52 -4.92
C SER A 103 -14.71 3.20 -4.45
N LEU A 104 -14.96 2.85 -3.20
CA LEU A 104 -14.69 1.52 -2.62
C LEU A 104 -15.96 0.65 -2.57
N ALA A 105 -17.09 1.14 -3.08
CA ALA A 105 -18.32 0.38 -3.11
C ALA A 105 -18.22 -0.76 -4.13
N THR A 106 -18.77 -1.92 -3.75
CA THR A 106 -19.02 -3.00 -4.71
C THR A 106 -20.05 -2.52 -5.73
N LYS A 107 -19.83 -2.83 -7.01
CA LYS A 107 -20.91 -2.71 -8.00
C LYS A 107 -22.04 -3.66 -7.57
N PRO A 108 -23.31 -3.22 -7.59
CA PRO A 108 -24.45 -4.07 -7.30
C PRO A 108 -24.58 -5.20 -8.32
#